data_AF-A0AAV9REP9-F1
#
_entry.id   AF-A0AAV9REP9-F1
#
_cell.length_a   1.000
_cell.length_b   1.000
_cell.length_c   1.000
_cell.angle_alpha   90.00
_cell.angle_beta   90.00
_cell.angle_gamma   90.00
#
_symmetry.space_group_name_H-M   'P 1'
#
loop_
_entity.id
_entity.type
_entity.pdbx_description
1 polymer ?
#
loop_
_entity_poly.entity_id
_entity_poly.type
_entity_poly.pdbx_seq_one_letter_code
_entity_poly.pdbx_strand_id
1 'polypeptide(L)'
;MRKPKKKKQNGGFGGNDNGSVTRGRDVRENHKDYNQVVLDVRRSMKRFPKGMPTAERAVLQEQLIDIILEVLKRNPQLHYYQGYHDVAVTLLLVVGERMSIAMLDTLSNFHLRDFMDPTMDRTKHILNYLMPILEQVDAELHDFMIRSEVGTIFALSWLITWYGHVLSDFKHTLRLYDFFLASHPLMPIYLAATVRLILLVTLSARTVWNFQ
;
A
#
# COMPACT_ATOMS: atom_id res chain seq x y z
N MET A 1 -4.08 -65.71 -41.57
CA MET A 1 -3.05 -65.54 -40.51
C MET A 1 -2.73 -64.05 -40.36
N ARG A 2 -3.41 -63.34 -39.44
CA ARG A 2 -3.26 -61.89 -39.22
C ARG A 2 -2.36 -61.66 -37.99
N LYS A 3 -1.26 -60.91 -38.13
CA LYS A 3 -0.37 -60.53 -37.02
C LYS A 3 -1.02 -59.42 -36.16
N PRO A 4 -0.90 -59.44 -34.81
CA PRO A 4 -1.47 -58.41 -33.96
C PRO A 4 -0.51 -57.22 -33.80
N LYS A 5 -1.03 -55.98 -33.88
CA LYS A 5 -0.29 -54.74 -33.59
C LYS A 5 -0.25 -54.51 -32.07
N LYS A 6 0.96 -54.41 -31.51
CA LYS A 6 1.23 -54.03 -30.11
C LYS A 6 0.78 -52.59 -29.85
N LYS A 7 -0.08 -52.37 -28.84
CA LYS A 7 -0.34 -51.05 -28.24
C LYS A 7 0.89 -50.60 -27.45
N LYS A 8 1.53 -49.50 -27.86
CA LYS A 8 2.48 -48.76 -27.01
C LYS A 8 1.66 -47.97 -25.98
N GLN A 9 1.81 -48.31 -24.70
CA GLN A 9 1.51 -47.40 -23.61
C GLN A 9 2.68 -46.42 -23.49
N ASN A 10 2.42 -45.13 -23.69
CA ASN A 10 3.29 -44.07 -23.22
C ASN A 10 2.47 -43.22 -22.26
N GLY A 11 2.85 -43.26 -20.98
CA GLY A 11 2.45 -42.27 -20.01
C GLY A 11 3.03 -40.91 -20.39
N GLY A 12 2.21 -39.87 -20.25
CA GLY A 12 2.61 -38.48 -20.34
C GLY A 12 1.73 -37.69 -19.39
N PHE A 13 2.31 -37.34 -18.24
CA PHE A 13 1.76 -36.35 -17.31
C PHE A 13 1.61 -35.03 -18.07
N GLY A 14 0.37 -34.57 -18.25
CA GLY A 14 0.02 -33.26 -18.76
C GLY A 14 -0.95 -32.60 -17.82
N GLY A 15 -0.44 -32.00 -16.74
CA GLY A 15 -1.20 -31.06 -15.92
C GLY A 15 -1.42 -29.78 -16.72
N ASN A 16 -2.68 -29.45 -16.99
CA ASN A 16 -3.07 -28.29 -17.77
C ASN A 16 -3.20 -27.09 -16.83
N ASP A 17 -2.13 -26.28 -16.70
CA ASP A 17 -2.09 -25.03 -15.94
C ASP A 17 -2.82 -23.88 -16.66
N ASN A 18 -4.09 -24.09 -17.03
CA ASN A 18 -4.95 -23.08 -17.64
C ASN A 18 -5.84 -22.33 -16.62
N GLY A 19 -5.64 -22.56 -15.31
CA GLY A 19 -6.51 -22.05 -14.25
C GLY A 19 -6.20 -20.64 -13.74
N SER A 20 -5.04 -20.06 -14.08
CA SER A 20 -4.63 -18.73 -13.59
C SER A 20 -5.11 -17.58 -14.48
N VAL A 21 -5.08 -17.76 -15.80
CA VAL A 21 -5.34 -16.68 -16.78
C VAL A 21 -6.83 -16.32 -16.88
N THR A 22 -7.73 -17.27 -16.64
CA THR A 22 -9.18 -17.03 -16.71
C THR A 22 -9.71 -16.30 -15.47
N ARG A 23 -9.11 -16.53 -14.30
CA ARG A 23 -9.61 -15.98 -13.03
C ARG A 23 -9.46 -14.45 -12.93
N GLY A 24 -8.41 -13.88 -13.51
CA GLY A 24 -8.17 -12.42 -13.48
C GLY A 24 -9.14 -11.61 -14.34
N ARG A 25 -9.56 -12.14 -15.50
CA ARG A 25 -10.48 -11.41 -16.41
C ARG A 25 -11.88 -11.22 -15.81
N ASP A 26 -12.43 -12.24 -15.17
CA ASP A 26 -13.78 -12.18 -14.57
C ASP A 26 -13.89 -11.22 -13.39
N VAL A 27 -12.77 -10.91 -12.72
CA VAL A 27 -12.74 -9.95 -11.60
C VAL A 27 -12.86 -8.51 -12.10
N ARG A 28 -12.35 -8.21 -13.31
CA ARG A 28 -12.22 -6.85 -13.83
C ARG A 28 -13.51 -6.28 -14.39
N GLU A 29 -14.26 -7.08 -15.16
CA GLU A 29 -15.38 -6.56 -15.98
C GLU A 29 -16.58 -6.04 -15.17
N ASN A 30 -16.66 -6.32 -13.86
CA ASN A 30 -17.83 -5.99 -13.04
C ASN A 30 -17.51 -5.29 -11.70
N HIS A 31 -16.26 -4.89 -11.45
CA HIS A 31 -15.91 -4.28 -10.17
C HIS A 31 -16.15 -2.76 -10.18
N LYS A 32 -16.91 -2.24 -9.21
CA LYS A 32 -17.25 -0.80 -9.09
C LYS A 32 -16.01 0.12 -9.10
N ASP A 33 -14.92 -0.35 -8.50
CA ASP A 33 -13.67 0.41 -8.35
C ASP A 33 -12.67 0.22 -9.52
N TYR A 34 -12.97 -0.62 -10.53
CA TYR A 34 -12.03 -0.98 -11.60
C TYR A 34 -11.39 0.25 -12.27
N ASN A 35 -12.20 1.21 -12.71
CA ASN A 35 -11.72 2.38 -13.42
C ASN A 35 -10.79 3.24 -12.55
N GLN A 36 -11.12 3.40 -11.27
CA GLN A 36 -10.30 4.18 -10.34
C GLN A 36 -8.96 3.49 -10.09
N VAL A 37 -8.97 2.17 -9.85
CA VAL A 37 -7.75 1.37 -9.66
C VAL A 37 -6.82 1.47 -10.88
N VAL A 38 -7.35 1.32 -12.09
CA VAL A 38 -6.56 1.43 -13.34
C VAL A 38 -5.93 2.81 -13.47
N LEU A 39 -6.69 3.89 -13.19
CA LEU A 39 -6.18 5.25 -13.27
C LEU A 39 -5.02 5.49 -12.29
N ASP A 40 -5.15 5.00 -11.06
CA ASP A 40 -4.15 5.19 -10.02
C ASP A 40 -2.89 4.35 -10.26
N VAL A 41 -3.05 3.11 -10.72
CA VAL A 41 -1.92 2.24 -11.13
C VAL A 41 -1.14 2.83 -12.32
N ARG A 42 -1.81 3.54 -13.23
CA ARG A 42 -1.12 4.24 -14.32
C ARG A 42 -0.32 5.46 -13.83
N ARG A 43 -0.71 6.08 -12.72
CA ARG A 43 -0.04 7.25 -12.12
C ARG A 43 1.15 6.86 -11.23
N SER A 44 1.25 5.62 -10.78
CA SER A 44 2.31 5.15 -9.87
C SER A 44 3.66 4.82 -10.52
N MET A 45 3.92 5.33 -11.73
CA MET A 45 5.14 5.07 -12.53
C MET A 45 6.46 5.30 -11.78
N LYS A 46 6.48 6.25 -10.82
CA LYS A 46 7.67 6.58 -10.02
C LYS A 46 8.04 5.51 -8.98
N ARG A 47 7.14 4.56 -8.70
CA ARG A 47 7.33 3.52 -7.67
C ARG A 47 8.06 2.29 -8.19
N PHE A 48 8.10 2.11 -9.50
CA PHE A 48 8.86 1.03 -10.13
C PHE A 48 10.36 1.36 -10.18
N PRO A 49 11.24 0.35 -10.05
CA PRO A 49 12.68 0.54 -10.16
C PRO A 49 13.11 1.30 -11.42
N LYS A 50 14.04 2.25 -11.26
CA LYS A 50 14.63 2.97 -12.39
C LYS A 50 15.32 1.98 -13.34
N GLY A 51 15.00 2.06 -14.63
CA GLY A 51 15.56 1.16 -15.65
C GLY A 51 14.75 -0.11 -15.91
N MET A 52 13.64 -0.34 -15.20
CA MET A 52 12.73 -1.46 -15.48
C MET A 52 12.15 -1.35 -16.91
N PRO A 53 12.28 -2.41 -17.74
CA PRO A 53 11.69 -2.47 -19.07
C PRO A 53 10.18 -2.19 -19.07
N THR A 54 9.69 -1.48 -20.09
CA THR A 54 8.25 -1.12 -20.19
C THR A 54 7.35 -2.36 -20.25
N ALA A 55 7.78 -3.43 -20.93
CA ALA A 55 7.02 -4.66 -21.02
C ALA A 55 6.87 -5.36 -19.66
N GLU A 56 7.96 -5.46 -18.90
CA GLU A 56 7.95 -6.02 -17.54
C GLU A 56 7.06 -5.19 -16.61
N ARG A 57 7.18 -3.86 -16.70
CA ARG A 57 6.33 -2.95 -15.92
C ARG A 57 4.85 -3.10 -16.24
N ALA A 58 4.51 -3.24 -17.52
CA ALA A 58 3.12 -3.44 -17.93
C ALA A 58 2.55 -4.71 -17.29
N VAL A 59 3.32 -5.82 -17.26
CA VAL A 59 2.89 -7.04 -16.56
C VAL A 59 2.65 -6.78 -15.07
N LEU A 60 3.55 -6.09 -14.38
CA LEU A 60 3.37 -5.78 -12.95
C LEU A 60 2.18 -4.84 -12.70
N GLN A 61 1.89 -3.91 -13.61
CA GLN A 61 0.71 -3.05 -13.50
C GLN A 61 -0.59 -3.85 -13.63
N GLU A 62 -0.63 -4.80 -14.56
CA GLU A 62 -1.77 -5.70 -14.72
C GLU A 62 -1.96 -6.58 -13.48
N GLN A 63 -0.87 -7.16 -12.96
CA GLN A 63 -0.91 -7.92 -11.70
C GLN A 63 -1.36 -7.07 -10.52
N LEU A 64 -0.89 -5.81 -10.43
CA LEU A 64 -1.29 -4.89 -9.36
C LEU A 64 -2.80 -4.60 -9.38
N ILE A 65 -3.37 -4.41 -10.57
CA ILE A 65 -4.81 -4.25 -10.74
C ILE A 65 -5.54 -5.51 -10.26
N ASP A 66 -5.09 -6.69 -10.69
CA ASP A 66 -5.71 -7.97 -10.31
C ASP A 66 -5.66 -8.23 -8.81
N ILE A 67 -4.52 -7.95 -8.17
CA ILE A 67 -4.34 -8.09 -6.71
C ILE A 67 -5.33 -7.21 -5.95
N ILE A 68 -5.42 -5.94 -6.31
CA ILE A 68 -6.30 -4.98 -5.62
C ILE A 68 -7.76 -5.42 -5.75
N LEU A 69 -8.19 -5.76 -6.96
CA LEU A 69 -9.59 -6.13 -7.21
C LEU A 69 -9.95 -7.49 -6.62
N GLU A 70 -9.03 -8.46 -6.58
CA GLU A 70 -9.25 -9.74 -5.92
C GLU A 70 -9.47 -9.55 -4.42
N VAL A 71 -8.69 -8.69 -3.76
CA VAL A 71 -8.87 -8.37 -2.34
C VAL A 71 -10.21 -7.65 -2.09
N LEU A 72 -10.56 -6.65 -2.90
CA LEU A 72 -11.85 -5.95 -2.77
C LEU A 72 -13.04 -6.87 -3.03
N LYS A 73 -12.93 -7.78 -4.01
CA LYS A 73 -13.96 -8.78 -4.31
C LYS A 73 -14.18 -9.76 -3.15
N ARG A 74 -13.11 -10.16 -2.47
CA ARG A 74 -13.19 -11.02 -1.27
C ARG A 74 -13.79 -10.29 -0.06
N ASN A 75 -13.70 -8.97 -0.04
CA ASN A 75 -14.09 -8.13 1.09
C ASN A 75 -15.04 -7.01 0.63
N PRO A 76 -16.30 -7.34 0.29
CA PRO A 76 -17.26 -6.38 -0.27
C PRO A 76 -17.60 -5.20 0.66
N GLN A 77 -17.30 -5.32 1.95
CA GLN A 77 -17.41 -4.24 2.95
C GLN A 77 -16.33 -3.16 2.80
N LEU A 78 -15.20 -3.47 2.16
CA LEU A 78 -14.08 -2.55 2.03
C LEU A 78 -14.25 -1.66 0.79
N HIS A 79 -13.84 -0.41 0.93
CA HIS A 79 -13.96 0.62 -0.10
C HIS A 79 -12.56 1.06 -0.52
N TYR A 80 -12.32 1.10 -1.84
CA TYR A 80 -11.05 1.56 -2.36
C TYR A 80 -10.82 3.03 -2.01
N TYR A 81 -9.64 3.36 -1.51
CA TYR A 81 -9.20 4.74 -1.30
C TYR A 81 -7.96 5.06 -2.17
N GLN A 82 -7.84 6.32 -2.58
CA GLN A 82 -6.70 6.77 -3.36
C GLN A 82 -5.42 6.75 -2.51
N GLY A 83 -4.45 5.93 -2.92
CA GLY A 83 -3.21 5.65 -2.19
C GLY A 83 -3.08 4.19 -1.75
N TYR A 84 -4.16 3.41 -1.78
CA TYR A 84 -4.11 1.97 -1.46
C TYR A 84 -3.18 1.20 -2.40
N HIS A 85 -3.11 1.62 -3.67
CA HIS A 85 -2.23 1.03 -4.67
C HIS A 85 -0.73 1.19 -4.33
N ASP A 86 -0.33 2.19 -3.55
CA ASP A 86 1.06 2.34 -3.10
C ASP A 86 1.48 1.25 -2.11
N VAL A 87 0.55 0.78 -1.29
CA VAL A 87 0.80 -0.36 -0.40
C VAL A 87 0.86 -1.66 -1.21
N ALA A 88 -0.11 -1.85 -2.10
CA ALA A 88 -0.19 -3.03 -2.93
C ALA A 88 1.03 -3.20 -3.86
N VAL A 89 1.53 -2.11 -4.47
CA VAL A 89 2.71 -2.18 -5.35
C VAL A 89 3.97 -2.50 -4.56
N THR A 90 4.13 -1.95 -3.35
CA THR A 90 5.27 -2.28 -2.48
C THR A 90 5.29 -3.77 -2.15
N LEU A 91 4.14 -4.35 -1.79
CA LEU A 91 4.06 -5.80 -1.56
C LEU A 91 4.38 -6.59 -2.83
N LEU A 92 3.77 -6.24 -3.97
CA LEU A 92 4.03 -6.90 -5.26
C LEU A 92 5.52 -6.94 -5.61
N LEU A 93 6.22 -5.82 -5.45
CA LEU A 93 7.64 -5.72 -5.76
C LEU A 93 8.54 -6.52 -4.81
N VAL A 94 8.08 -6.86 -3.60
CA VAL A 94 8.89 -7.56 -2.58
C VAL A 94 8.59 -9.04 -2.54
N VAL A 95 7.32 -9.43 -2.51
CA VAL A 95 6.89 -10.81 -2.25
C VAL A 95 6.21 -11.49 -3.45
N GLY A 96 5.97 -10.74 -4.53
CA GLY A 96 5.30 -11.24 -5.74
C GLY A 96 3.80 -11.44 -5.56
N GLU A 97 3.11 -11.66 -6.68
CA GLU A 97 1.64 -11.63 -6.79
C GLU A 97 0.90 -12.48 -5.74
N ARG A 98 1.22 -13.78 -5.63
CA ARG A 98 0.48 -14.70 -4.77
C ARG A 98 0.54 -14.30 -3.29
N MET A 99 1.73 -13.94 -2.81
CA MET A 99 1.91 -13.55 -1.41
C MET A 99 1.34 -12.15 -1.15
N SER A 100 1.45 -11.24 -2.13
CA SER A 100 0.84 -9.91 -2.04
C SER A 100 -0.66 -9.98 -1.83
N ILE A 101 -1.38 -10.87 -2.52
CA ILE A 101 -2.82 -11.04 -2.29
C ILE A 101 -3.10 -11.41 -0.84
N ALA A 102 -2.38 -12.41 -0.29
CA ALA A 102 -2.61 -12.88 1.08
C ALA A 102 -2.25 -11.83 2.14
N MET A 103 -1.13 -11.14 1.96
CA MET A 103 -0.69 -10.08 2.87
C MET A 103 -1.62 -8.88 2.80
N LEU A 104 -1.97 -8.44 1.59
CA LEU A 104 -2.84 -7.28 1.39
C LEU A 104 -4.25 -7.56 1.91
N ASP A 105 -4.81 -8.76 1.70
CA ASP A 105 -6.10 -9.18 2.28
C ASP A 105 -6.11 -9.07 3.81
N THR A 106 -5.03 -9.53 4.46
CA THR A 106 -4.86 -9.40 5.90
C THR A 106 -4.76 -7.93 6.31
N LEU A 107 -3.85 -7.16 5.69
CA LEU A 107 -3.66 -5.75 6.03
C LEU A 107 -4.94 -4.94 5.88
N SER A 108 -5.74 -5.21 4.85
CA SER A 108 -6.99 -4.51 4.56
C SER A 108 -8.10 -4.80 5.56
N ASN A 109 -8.08 -5.98 6.19
CA ASN A 109 -9.02 -6.31 7.27
C ASN A 109 -8.54 -5.89 8.67
N PHE A 110 -7.27 -5.51 8.81
CA PHE A 110 -6.68 -5.10 10.08
C PHE A 110 -6.13 -3.67 10.00
N HIS A 111 -4.90 -3.50 9.51
CA HIS A 111 -4.16 -2.24 9.61
C HIS A 111 -4.74 -1.09 8.79
N LEU A 112 -5.32 -1.40 7.63
CA LEU A 112 -5.83 -0.41 6.68
C LEU A 112 -7.36 -0.32 6.72
N ARG A 113 -8.02 -1.14 7.54
CA ARG A 113 -9.48 -1.30 7.56
C ARG A 113 -10.20 0.03 7.72
N ASP A 114 -9.75 0.84 8.65
CA ASP A 114 -10.40 2.12 8.97
C ASP A 114 -10.24 3.15 7.84
N PHE A 115 -9.24 3.00 6.97
CA PHE A 115 -9.08 3.83 5.76
C PHE A 115 -9.97 3.38 4.60
N MET A 116 -10.54 2.17 4.70
CA MET A 116 -11.39 1.55 3.68
C MET A 116 -12.88 1.59 4.04
N ASP A 117 -13.27 2.44 4.99
CA ASP A 117 -14.68 2.73 5.30
C ASP A 117 -15.29 3.62 4.19
N PRO A 118 -16.62 3.60 3.95
CA PRO A 118 -17.24 4.43 2.92
C PRO A 118 -17.14 5.93 3.21
N THR A 119 -16.91 6.32 4.47
CA THR A 119 -16.70 7.71 4.87
C THR A 119 -15.30 7.90 5.44
N MET A 120 -14.83 9.15 5.44
CA MET A 120 -13.51 9.50 5.98
C MET A 120 -13.52 9.64 7.51
N ASP A 121 -14.63 9.35 8.20
CA ASP A 121 -14.81 9.71 9.61
C ASP A 121 -13.87 8.92 10.52
N ARG A 122 -13.69 7.62 10.25
CA ARG A 122 -12.71 6.78 10.96
C ARG A 122 -11.28 7.24 10.72
N THR A 123 -10.94 7.54 9.47
CA THR A 123 -9.62 8.08 9.12
C THR A 123 -9.34 9.38 9.84
N LYS A 124 -10.30 10.30 9.88
CA LYS A 124 -10.20 11.56 10.65
C LYS A 124 -10.05 11.29 12.15
N HIS A 125 -10.79 10.32 12.69
CA HIS A 125 -10.68 9.93 14.08
C HIS A 125 -9.26 9.42 14.42
N ILE A 126 -8.69 8.55 13.56
CA ILE A 126 -7.31 8.10 13.70
C ILE A 126 -6.37 9.30 13.67
N LEU A 127 -6.47 10.16 12.66
CA LEU A 127 -5.60 11.34 12.53
C LEU A 127 -5.65 12.26 13.75
N ASN A 128 -6.80 12.35 14.42
CA ASN A 128 -6.95 13.18 15.61
C ASN A 128 -6.18 12.65 16.84
N TYR A 129 -5.75 11.38 16.86
CA TYR A 129 -4.79 10.93 17.89
C TYR A 129 -3.44 11.65 17.80
N LEU A 130 -3.12 12.29 16.67
CA LEU A 130 -1.90 13.07 16.54
C LEU A 130 -1.86 14.25 17.53
N MET A 131 -2.99 14.91 17.78
CA MET A 131 -3.01 16.11 18.65
C MET A 131 -2.65 15.80 20.11
N PRO A 132 -3.28 14.81 20.79
CA PRO A 132 -2.87 14.42 22.14
C PRO A 132 -1.45 13.87 22.25
N ILE A 133 -0.94 13.21 21.20
CA ILE A 133 0.46 12.73 21.18
C ILE A 133 1.41 13.92 21.11
N LEU A 134 1.11 14.90 20.25
CA LEU A 134 1.92 16.11 20.12
C LEU A 134 1.91 16.94 21.40
N GLU A 135 0.76 17.09 22.06
CA GLU A 135 0.67 17.80 23.34
C GLU A 135 1.62 17.21 24.41
N GLN A 136 1.72 15.88 24.47
CA GLN A 136 2.61 15.21 25.43
C GLN A 136 4.10 15.33 25.08
N VAL A 137 4.43 15.45 23.79
CA VAL A 137 5.82 15.47 23.31
C VAL A 137 6.36 16.90 23.19
N ASP A 138 5.52 17.84 22.76
CA ASP A 138 5.85 19.24 22.45
C ASP A 138 4.59 20.12 22.51
N ALA A 139 4.31 20.65 23.71
CA ALA A 139 3.15 21.50 23.96
C ALA A 139 3.21 22.84 23.20
N GLU A 140 4.39 23.39 22.95
CA GLU A 140 4.54 24.64 22.20
C GLU A 140 4.11 24.46 20.74
N LEU A 141 4.54 23.36 20.12
CA LEU A 141 4.11 22.98 18.78
C LEU A 141 2.61 22.70 18.72
N HIS A 142 2.08 21.95 19.69
CA HIS A 142 0.65 21.68 19.80
C HIS A 142 -0.16 23.00 19.79
N ASP A 143 0.20 23.95 20.65
CA ASP A 143 -0.48 25.23 20.75
C ASP A 143 -0.35 26.06 19.47
N PHE A 144 0.81 26.03 18.82
CA PHE A 144 0.99 26.65 17.51
C PHE A 144 0.07 26.03 16.45
N MET A 145 -0.07 24.71 16.43
CA MET A 145 -0.94 24.00 15.48
C MET A 145 -2.42 24.32 15.73
N ILE A 146 -2.86 24.42 16.98
CA ILE A 146 -4.21 24.85 17.33
C ILE A 146 -4.46 26.29 16.86
N ARG A 147 -3.56 27.24 17.17
CA ARG A 147 -3.70 28.65 16.77
C ARG A 147 -3.68 28.87 15.27
N SER A 148 -2.97 28.02 14.52
CA SER A 148 -2.87 28.11 13.06
C SER A 148 -3.99 27.39 12.32
N GLU A 149 -4.89 26.70 13.03
CA GLU A 149 -6.03 25.96 12.45
C GLU A 149 -5.65 24.95 11.35
N VAL A 150 -4.40 24.46 11.36
CA VAL A 150 -3.87 23.57 10.33
C VAL A 150 -4.57 22.21 10.30
N GLY A 151 -5.11 21.78 11.44
CA GLY A 151 -5.73 20.47 11.62
C GLY A 151 -4.74 19.31 11.44
N THR A 152 -5.25 18.11 11.18
CA THR A 152 -4.43 16.87 11.09
C THR A 152 -4.39 16.26 9.69
N ILE A 153 -5.11 16.85 8.73
CA ILE A 153 -5.26 16.33 7.36
C ILE A 153 -3.93 16.29 6.60
N PHE A 154 -2.94 17.13 6.95
CA PHE A 154 -1.62 17.08 6.33
C PHE A 154 -0.93 15.71 6.49
N ALA A 155 -1.22 14.97 7.56
CA ALA A 155 -0.65 13.65 7.83
C ALA A 155 -1.42 12.51 7.14
N LEU A 156 -2.59 12.78 6.56
CA LEU A 156 -3.43 11.77 5.91
C LEU A 156 -2.66 10.94 4.89
N SER A 157 -1.98 11.62 3.97
CA SER A 157 -1.22 10.95 2.89
C SER A 157 -0.13 10.03 3.44
N TRP A 158 0.43 10.33 4.61
CA TRP A 158 1.49 9.54 5.23
C TRP A 158 0.94 8.21 5.76
N LEU A 159 -0.20 8.27 6.44
CA LEU A 159 -0.83 7.09 7.03
C LEU A 159 -1.41 6.17 5.96
N ILE A 160 -2.17 6.70 5.01
CA ILE A 160 -2.91 5.85 4.05
C ILE A 160 -1.98 5.17 3.02
N THR A 161 -0.77 5.70 2.83
CA THR A 161 0.24 5.13 1.91
C THR A 161 1.44 4.50 2.63
N TRP A 162 1.39 4.40 3.96
CA TRP A 162 2.52 3.98 4.79
C TRP A 162 3.83 4.67 4.39
N TYR A 163 3.77 6.01 4.29
CA TYR A 163 4.88 6.90 3.94
C TYR A 163 5.50 6.67 2.55
N GLY A 164 4.87 5.84 1.72
CA GLY A 164 5.35 5.50 0.39
C GLY A 164 5.58 6.72 -0.51
N HIS A 165 4.76 7.78 -0.37
CA HIS A 165 4.95 9.02 -1.12
C HIS A 165 5.99 9.97 -0.54
N VAL A 166 6.30 9.87 0.76
CA VAL A 166 7.17 10.80 1.47
C VAL A 166 8.63 10.38 1.33
N LEU A 167 8.90 9.08 1.42
CA LEU A 167 10.25 8.55 1.34
C LEU A 167 10.65 8.32 -0.12
N SER A 168 11.72 9.00 -0.54
CA SER A 168 12.28 8.89 -1.89
C SER A 168 13.05 7.59 -2.13
N ASP A 169 13.59 6.98 -1.06
CA ASP A 169 14.31 5.72 -1.12
C ASP A 169 13.38 4.54 -0.79
N PHE A 170 13.27 3.62 -1.74
CA PHE A 170 12.49 2.40 -1.58
C PHE A 170 12.98 1.55 -0.40
N LYS A 171 14.30 1.49 -0.13
CA LYS A 171 14.86 0.73 1.00
C LYS A 171 14.41 1.26 2.35
N HIS A 172 14.31 2.59 2.50
CA HIS A 172 13.79 3.19 3.73
C HIS A 172 12.29 2.92 3.89
N THR A 173 11.54 2.94 2.79
CA THR A 173 10.12 2.55 2.80
C THR A 173 9.97 1.10 3.30
N LEU A 174 10.78 0.17 2.81
CA LEU A 174 10.71 -1.23 3.24
C LEU A 174 11.01 -1.42 4.74
N ARG A 175 11.99 -0.69 5.28
CA ARG A 175 12.26 -0.72 6.73
C ARG A 175 11.07 -0.25 7.56
N LEU A 176 10.31 0.73 7.08
CA LEU A 176 9.06 1.12 7.75
C LEU A 176 8.00 0.04 7.66
N TYR A 177 7.91 -0.69 6.54
CA TYR A 177 7.01 -1.83 6.42
C TYR A 177 7.35 -2.92 7.43
N ASP A 178 8.64 -3.27 7.58
CA ASP A 178 9.09 -4.22 8.60
C ASP A 178 8.63 -3.79 9.99
N PHE A 179 8.79 -2.50 10.31
CA PHE A 179 8.39 -1.92 11.59
C PHE A 179 6.86 -1.95 11.79
N PHE A 180 6.09 -1.54 10.79
CA PHE A 180 4.62 -1.48 10.89
C PHE A 180 4.00 -2.88 10.97
N LEU A 181 4.51 -3.84 10.20
CA LEU A 181 4.05 -5.22 10.23
C LEU A 181 4.33 -5.91 11.57
N ALA A 182 5.39 -5.52 12.26
CA ALA A 182 5.75 -6.06 13.59
C ALA A 182 5.10 -5.31 14.76
N SER A 183 4.34 -4.25 14.50
CA SER A 183 3.85 -3.31 15.51
C SER A 183 2.32 -3.25 15.57
N HIS A 184 1.81 -2.48 16.54
CA HIS A 184 0.38 -2.17 16.62
C HIS A 184 -0.10 -1.39 15.37
N PRO A 185 -1.34 -1.58 14.87
CA PRO A 185 -1.87 -0.86 13.71
C PRO A 185 -1.82 0.67 13.77
N LEU A 186 -1.82 1.24 14.97
CA LEU A 186 -1.69 2.68 15.19
C LEU A 186 -0.24 3.19 15.10
N MET A 187 0.77 2.33 15.01
CA MET A 187 2.18 2.73 15.00
C MET A 187 2.55 3.76 13.91
N PRO A 188 1.95 3.76 12.69
CA PRO A 188 2.16 4.83 11.73
C PRO A 188 1.86 6.23 12.26
N ILE A 189 0.89 6.39 13.19
CA ILE A 189 0.59 7.72 13.74
C ILE A 189 1.63 8.21 14.74
N TYR A 190 2.22 7.29 15.51
CA TYR A 190 3.33 7.61 16.40
C TYR A 190 4.54 8.07 15.60
N LEU A 191 4.82 7.41 14.47
CA LEU A 191 5.87 7.86 13.56
C LEU A 191 5.57 9.26 12.99
N ALA A 192 4.30 9.59 12.70
CA ALA A 192 3.91 10.92 12.22
C ALA A 192 4.27 12.02 13.24
N ALA A 193 4.04 11.75 14.53
CA ALA A 193 4.43 12.66 15.60
C ALA A 193 5.96 12.83 15.68
N THR A 194 6.73 11.73 15.57
CA THR A 194 8.19 11.76 15.67
C THR A 194 8.89 12.41 14.47
N VAL A 195 8.45 12.13 13.24
CA VAL A 195 9.10 12.63 12.00
C VAL A 195 9.09 14.17 11.95
N ARG A 196 8.08 14.82 12.54
CA ARG A 196 8.01 16.29 12.56
C ARG A 196 8.83 16.92 13.68
N LEU A 197 8.98 16.24 14.82
CA LEU A 197 9.95 16.64 15.85
C LEU A 197 11.36 16.74 15.25
N ILE A 198 11.75 15.77 14.42
CA ILE A 198 13.05 15.77 13.75
C ILE A 198 13.18 16.93 12.75
N LEU A 199 12.14 17.24 11.98
CA LEU A 199 12.15 18.37 11.04
C LEU A 199 12.27 19.73 11.76
N LEU A 200 11.62 19.90 12.91
CA LEU A 200 11.72 21.12 13.72
C LEU A 200 13.06 21.23 14.46
N VAL A 201 13.59 20.14 15.01
CA VAL A 201 14.94 20.14 15.61
C VAL A 201 16.02 20.46 14.57
N THR A 202 15.88 19.96 13.34
CA THR A 202 16.83 20.25 12.25
C THR A 202 16.72 21.69 11.75
N LEU A 203 15.50 22.26 11.71
CA LEU A 203 15.29 23.66 11.34
C LEU A 203 15.72 24.61 12.47
N SER A 204 15.44 24.29 13.73
CA SER A 204 15.94 25.03 14.89
C SER A 204 17.47 25.02 14.94
N ALA A 205 18.11 23.87 14.75
CA ALA A 205 19.57 23.78 14.62
C ALA A 205 20.11 24.61 13.45
N ARG A 206 19.45 24.62 12.28
CA ARG A 206 19.84 25.50 11.16
C ARG A 206 19.60 26.98 11.42
N THR A 207 18.68 27.35 12.31
CA THR A 207 18.43 28.75 12.67
C THR A 207 19.44 29.24 13.70
N VAL A 208 19.87 28.35 14.61
CA VAL A 208 20.91 28.62 15.62
C VAL A 208 22.32 28.71 15.01
N TRP A 209 22.61 27.98 13.93
CA TRP A 209 23.92 28.03 13.24
C TRP A 209 24.03 29.05 12.10
N ASN A 210 23.00 29.87 11.85
CA ASN A 210 23.04 30.98 10.88
C ASN A 210 23.18 32.37 11.54
N PHE A 211 23.50 32.41 12.84
CA PHE A 211 23.93 33.61 13.55
C PHE A 211 25.27 33.33 14.27
N GLN A 212 26.34 33.15 13.49
CA GLN A 212 27.73 33.34 13.88
C GLN A 212 28.55 33.52 12.60
#